data_AF-A0A7Y4SRX1-F1
#
_entry.id   AF-A0A7Y4SRX1-F1
#
_cell.length_a   1.000
_cell.length_b   1.000
_cell.length_c   1.000
_cell.angle_alpha   90.00
_cell.angle_beta   90.00
_cell.angle_gamma   90.00
#
_symmetry.space_group_name_H-M   'P 1'
#
loop_
_entity.id
_entity.type
_entity.pdbx_description
1 polymer ?
#
loop_
_entity_poly.entity_id
_entity_poly.type
_entity_poly.pdbx_seq_one_letter_code
_entity_poly.pdbx_strand_id
1 'polypeptide(L)'
;HRFLAARATLRVHREEPVACHVWSVGERLRAGVHECGARLGVPVSLAGPGPRTSFHFAALPELSEHLQLSLFVQECLLGGVLLNGHLLPSYAHGERDVEQTLEVFARALEAVALARQRRSVDGLLHLQPIQRYADVWSARMKTYEAERREAARE
;
A
#
# COMPACT_ATOMS: atom_id res chain seq x y z
N HIS A 1 -25.26 -21.42 0.69
CA HIS A 1 -23.91 -21.25 0.11
C HIS A 1 -22.90 -20.64 1.10
N ARG A 2 -23.18 -19.51 1.78
CA ARG A 2 -22.23 -18.84 2.69
C ARG A 2 -21.65 -19.72 3.81
N PHE A 3 -22.49 -20.51 4.49
CA PHE A 3 -22.04 -21.44 5.54
C PHE A 3 -21.13 -22.57 5.00
N LEU A 4 -21.34 -23.01 3.76
CA LEU A 4 -20.49 -24.04 3.14
C LEU A 4 -19.10 -23.47 2.83
N ALA A 5 -19.03 -22.24 2.32
CA ALA A 5 -17.76 -21.54 2.08
C ALA A 5 -16.99 -21.31 3.40
N ALA A 6 -17.67 -20.81 4.44
CA ALA A 6 -17.03 -20.59 5.75
C ALA A 6 -16.47 -21.90 6.34
N ARG A 7 -17.24 -22.99 6.28
CA ARG A 7 -16.77 -24.31 6.73
C ARG A 7 -15.56 -24.79 5.93
N ALA A 8 -15.54 -24.57 4.61
CA ALA A 8 -14.40 -24.92 3.77
C ALA A 8 -13.15 -24.10 4.13
N THR A 9 -13.28 -22.79 4.34
CA THR A 9 -12.18 -21.92 4.79
C THR A 9 -11.62 -22.40 6.14
N LEU A 10 -12.48 -22.64 7.13
CA LEU A 10 -12.04 -23.12 8.45
C LEU A 10 -11.33 -24.47 8.37
N ARG A 11 -11.77 -25.35 7.47
CA ARG A 11 -11.11 -26.64 7.24
C ARG A 11 -9.68 -26.45 6.72
N VAL A 12 -9.48 -25.61 5.70
CA VAL A 12 -8.15 -25.29 5.16
C VAL A 12 -7.25 -24.69 6.24
N HIS A 13 -7.74 -23.72 7.00
CA HIS A 13 -6.96 -23.11 8.09
C HIS A 13 -6.57 -24.09 9.21
N ARG A 14 -7.33 -25.18 9.39
CA ARG A 14 -7.04 -26.21 10.40
C ARG A 14 -6.06 -27.27 9.88
N GLU A 15 -6.13 -27.59 8.60
CA GLU A 15 -5.39 -28.70 7.98
C GLU A 15 -4.08 -28.24 7.34
N GLU A 16 -3.96 -26.95 7.03
CA GLU A 16 -2.82 -26.37 6.31
C GLU A 16 -2.18 -25.24 7.13
N PRO A 17 -0.86 -24.97 6.96
CA PRO A 17 -0.12 -23.99 7.76
C PRO A 17 -0.39 -22.53 7.34
N VAL A 18 -1.65 -22.16 7.13
CA VAL A 18 -2.06 -20.89 6.52
C VAL A 18 -1.51 -19.68 7.26
N ALA A 19 -1.71 -19.61 8.58
CA ALA A 19 -1.30 -18.47 9.38
C ALA A 19 0.23 -18.29 9.38
N CYS A 20 0.98 -19.39 9.56
CA CYS A 20 2.44 -19.38 9.55
C CYS A 20 2.99 -18.96 8.17
N HIS A 21 2.40 -19.48 7.10
CA HIS A 21 2.81 -19.15 5.73
C HIS A 21 2.58 -17.68 5.40
N VAL A 22 1.37 -17.17 5.63
CA VAL A 22 1.04 -15.75 5.36
C VAL A 22 1.91 -14.81 6.20
N TRP A 23 2.20 -15.19 7.44
CA TRP A 23 3.15 -14.45 8.27
C TRP A 23 4.54 -14.41 7.65
N SER A 24 5.08 -15.58 7.27
CA SER A 24 6.40 -15.71 6.65
C SER A 24 6.53 -14.87 5.38
N VAL A 25 5.53 -14.95 4.48
CA VAL A 25 5.47 -14.14 3.25
C VAL A 25 5.52 -12.65 3.58
N GLY A 26 4.70 -12.18 4.54
CA GLY A 26 4.70 -10.79 4.98
C GLY A 26 6.03 -10.31 5.55
N GLU A 27 6.67 -11.13 6.40
CA GLU A 27 7.98 -10.82 6.99
C GLU A 27 9.08 -10.72 5.93
N ARG A 28 9.08 -11.62 4.94
CA ARG A 28 10.07 -11.60 3.85
C ARG A 28 9.92 -10.38 2.96
N LEU A 29 8.68 -10.04 2.59
CA LEU A 29 8.40 -8.82 1.83
C LEU A 29 8.82 -7.58 2.60
N ARG A 30 8.53 -7.50 3.90
CA ARG A 30 9.00 -6.41 4.76
C ARG A 30 10.52 -6.31 4.79
N ALA A 31 11.22 -7.43 5.00
CA ALA A 31 12.67 -7.46 5.06
C ALA A 31 13.29 -6.95 3.74
N GLY A 32 12.80 -7.43 2.60
CA GLY A 32 13.30 -6.99 1.29
C GLY A 32 13.02 -5.52 0.99
N VAL A 33 11.85 -4.99 1.40
CA VAL A 33 11.58 -3.55 1.29
C VAL A 33 12.54 -2.73 2.15
N HIS A 34 12.79 -3.14 3.40
CA HIS A 34 13.72 -2.44 4.28
C HIS A 34 15.16 -2.46 3.76
N GLU A 35 15.63 -3.61 3.27
CA GLU A 35 16.95 -3.74 2.65
C GLU A 35 17.09 -2.82 1.43
N CYS A 36 16.10 -2.84 0.54
CA CYS A 36 16.11 -2.01 -0.67
C CYS A 36 16.02 -0.51 -0.34
N GLY A 37 15.14 -0.14 0.59
CA GLY A 37 15.03 1.23 1.09
C GLY A 37 16.34 1.74 1.67
N ALA A 38 17.03 0.95 2.50
CA ALA A 38 18.33 1.29 3.06
C ALA A 38 19.39 1.49 1.95
N ARG A 39 19.45 0.58 0.98
CA ARG A 39 20.39 0.66 -0.16
C ARG A 39 20.19 1.92 -1.02
N LEU A 40 18.93 2.33 -1.21
CA LEU A 40 18.57 3.50 -2.03
C LEU A 40 18.51 4.82 -1.24
N GLY A 41 18.72 4.79 0.08
CA GLY A 41 18.55 5.97 0.94
C GLY A 41 17.08 6.45 1.04
N VAL A 42 16.12 5.55 0.84
CA VAL A 42 14.69 5.81 0.97
C VAL A 42 14.22 5.36 2.37
N PRO A 43 13.87 6.29 3.27
CA PRO A 43 13.36 5.96 4.60
C PRO A 43 11.91 5.46 4.51
N VAL A 44 11.76 4.18 4.16
CA VAL A 44 10.50 3.45 4.10
C VAL A 44 10.38 2.47 5.28
N SER A 45 9.19 2.35 5.84
CA SER A 45 8.89 1.35 6.87
C SER A 45 7.53 0.71 6.64
N LEU A 46 7.34 -0.52 7.14
CA LEU A 46 6.07 -1.23 7.09
C LEU A 46 5.53 -1.46 8.51
N ALA A 47 4.44 -0.80 8.86
CA ALA A 47 3.81 -0.88 10.18
C ALA A 47 2.71 -1.96 10.21
N GLY A 48 2.69 -2.77 11.26
CA GLY A 48 1.68 -3.83 11.48
C GLY A 48 2.24 -5.25 11.39
N PRO A 49 1.39 -6.27 11.65
CA PRO A 49 1.79 -7.67 11.61
C PRO A 49 2.03 -8.16 10.18
N GLY A 50 2.85 -9.20 9.98
CA GLY A 50 3.20 -9.74 8.65
C GLY A 50 2.00 -9.93 7.70
N PRO A 51 0.86 -10.50 8.13
CA PRO A 51 -0.32 -10.67 7.29
C PRO A 51 -1.01 -9.38 6.82
N ARG A 52 -0.69 -8.23 7.43
CA ARG A 52 -1.24 -6.93 7.05
C ARG A 52 -0.34 -5.79 7.53
N THR A 53 0.35 -5.16 6.60
CA THR A 53 1.18 -3.98 6.89
C THR A 53 0.81 -2.76 6.07
N SER A 54 1.08 -1.58 6.59
CA SER A 54 0.95 -0.30 5.87
C SER A 54 2.34 0.25 5.55
N PHE A 55 2.53 0.73 4.32
CA PHE A 55 3.75 1.42 3.94
C PHE A 55 3.75 2.85 4.48
N HIS A 56 4.91 3.28 4.97
CA HIS A 56 5.16 4.62 5.46
C HIS A 56 6.48 5.15 4.89
N PHE A 57 6.47 6.41 4.45
CA PHE A 57 7.64 7.10 3.94
C PHE A 57 7.90 8.35 4.79
N ALA A 58 9.14 8.62 5.16
CA ALA A 58 9.43 9.87 5.85
C ALA A 58 9.18 11.07 4.91
N ALA A 59 8.36 12.02 5.35
CA ALA A 59 8.09 13.23 4.58
C ALA A 59 9.34 14.13 4.48
N LEU A 60 9.42 14.90 3.39
CA LEU A 60 10.29 16.06 3.22
C LEU A 60 9.40 17.32 3.10
N PRO A 61 9.91 18.53 3.36
CA PRO A 61 9.11 19.75 3.34
C PRO A 61 8.34 19.95 2.03
N GLU A 62 8.95 19.65 0.90
CA GLU A 62 8.38 19.83 -0.45
C GLU A 62 7.81 18.52 -1.04
N LEU A 63 8.01 17.38 -0.35
CA LEU A 63 7.58 16.07 -0.81
C LEU A 63 6.94 15.28 0.35
N SER A 64 5.61 15.32 0.39
CA SER A 64 4.84 14.63 1.43
C SER A 64 4.98 13.11 1.34
N GLU A 65 4.79 12.42 2.47
CA GLU A 65 4.64 10.94 2.51
C GLU A 65 3.59 10.46 1.50
N HIS A 66 2.48 11.20 1.41
CA HIS A 66 1.35 10.85 0.58
C HIS A 66 1.69 10.82 -0.92
N LEU A 67 2.47 11.80 -1.40
CA LEU A 67 2.93 11.84 -2.80
C LEU A 67 3.93 10.72 -3.08
N GLN A 68 4.83 10.43 -2.14
CA GLN A 68 5.77 9.31 -2.25
C GLN A 68 5.05 7.97 -2.32
N LEU A 69 4.06 7.76 -1.44
CA LEU A 69 3.23 6.56 -1.44
C LEU A 69 2.45 6.43 -2.75
N SER A 70 1.89 7.53 -3.26
CA SER A 70 1.16 7.52 -4.54
C SER A 70 2.06 7.12 -5.70
N LEU A 71 3.27 7.68 -5.79
CA LEU A 71 4.25 7.29 -6.80
C LEU A 71 4.62 5.81 -6.66
N PHE A 72 4.98 5.36 -5.46
CA PHE A 72 5.32 3.97 -5.19
C PHE A 72 4.23 3.00 -5.64
N VAL A 73 2.97 3.28 -5.31
CA VAL A 73 1.82 2.44 -5.68
C VAL A 73 1.63 2.41 -7.20
N GLN A 74 1.75 3.55 -7.88
CA GLN A 74 1.61 3.62 -9.34
C GLN A 74 2.72 2.83 -10.05
N GLU A 75 3.97 2.96 -9.58
CA GLU A 75 5.10 2.19 -10.12
C GLU A 75 4.95 0.68 -9.86
N CYS A 76 4.44 0.30 -8.68
CA CYS A 76 4.11 -1.10 -8.41
C CYS A 76 3.07 -1.63 -9.38
N LEU A 77 2.01 -0.85 -9.64
CA LEU A 77 0.95 -1.21 -10.57
C LEU A 77 1.49 -1.41 -11.99
N LEU A 78 2.36 -0.51 -12.47
CA LEU A 78 3.03 -0.65 -13.77
C LEU A 78 3.93 -1.89 -13.84
N GLY A 79 4.54 -2.27 -12.72
CA GLY A 79 5.31 -3.50 -12.58
C GLY A 79 4.47 -4.77 -12.45
N GLY A 80 3.13 -4.68 -12.40
CA GLY A 80 2.22 -5.81 -12.27
C GLY A 80 1.86 -6.20 -10.83
N VAL A 81 2.23 -5.40 -9.83
CA VAL A 81 1.88 -5.61 -8.42
C VAL A 81 0.78 -4.63 -8.01
N LEU A 82 -0.42 -5.17 -7.77
CA LEU A 82 -1.55 -4.37 -7.31
C LEU A 82 -1.56 -4.25 -5.78
N LEU A 83 -1.47 -3.02 -5.27
CA LEU A 83 -1.66 -2.69 -3.86
C LEU A 83 -2.21 -1.27 -3.71
N ASN A 84 -2.66 -0.92 -2.50
CA ASN A 84 -3.21 0.41 -2.19
C ASN A 84 -2.49 1.10 -1.01
N GLY A 85 -1.18 0.87 -0.89
CA GLY A 85 -0.37 1.29 0.24
C GLY A 85 -0.38 0.33 1.43
N HIS A 86 -1.04 -0.83 1.27
CA HIS A 86 -1.00 -1.93 2.23
C HIS A 86 -0.49 -3.20 1.56
N LEU A 87 0.29 -3.98 2.33
CA LEU A 87 0.64 -5.35 1.98
C LEU A 87 -0.40 -6.29 2.59
N LEU A 88 -1.00 -7.14 1.76
CA LEU A 88 -2.04 -8.09 2.15
C LEU A 88 -1.71 -9.48 1.57
N PRO A 89 -0.65 -10.15 2.05
CA PRO A 89 -0.29 -11.47 1.56
C PRO A 89 -1.41 -12.47 1.83
N SER A 90 -1.49 -13.46 0.96
CA SER A 90 -2.49 -14.53 1.00
C SER A 90 -1.80 -15.89 0.96
N TYR A 91 -2.54 -16.94 1.32
CA TYR A 91 -2.00 -18.30 1.34
C TYR A 91 -1.55 -18.83 -0.03
N ALA A 92 -2.04 -18.23 -1.12
CA ALA A 92 -1.69 -18.61 -2.48
C ALA A 92 -0.31 -18.10 -2.92
N HIS A 93 0.27 -17.10 -2.26
CA HIS A 93 1.56 -16.55 -2.67
C HIS A 93 2.69 -17.50 -2.32
N GLY A 94 3.46 -17.90 -3.33
CA GLY A 94 4.66 -18.72 -3.18
C GLY A 94 5.95 -17.91 -3.31
N GLU A 95 7.08 -18.63 -3.35
CA GLU A 95 8.42 -18.07 -3.50
C GLU A 95 8.54 -17.12 -4.69
N ARG A 96 8.07 -17.57 -5.86
CA ARG A 96 8.12 -16.79 -7.09
C ARG A 96 7.35 -15.47 -6.97
N ASP A 97 6.19 -15.48 -6.33
CA ASP A 97 5.40 -14.26 -6.17
C ASP A 97 6.12 -13.26 -5.26
N VAL A 98 6.81 -13.74 -4.22
CA VAL A 98 7.64 -12.91 -3.34
C VAL A 98 8.80 -12.30 -4.10
N GLU A 99 9.55 -13.11 -4.86
CA GLU A 99 10.69 -12.64 -5.67
C GLU A 99 10.26 -11.58 -6.69
N GLN A 100 9.22 -11.88 -7.49
CA GLN A 100 8.68 -10.95 -8.48
C GLN A 100 8.18 -9.65 -7.83
N THR A 101 7.53 -9.75 -6.67
CA THR A 101 7.06 -8.58 -5.92
C THR A 101 8.22 -7.72 -5.43
N LEU A 102 9.30 -8.34 -4.92
CA LEU A 102 10.49 -7.61 -4.46
C LEU A 102 11.23 -6.91 -5.61
N GLU A 103 11.30 -7.54 -6.80
CA GLU A 103 11.86 -6.91 -8.00
C GLU A 103 11.06 -5.67 -8.43
N VAL A 104 9.73 -5.74 -8.34
CA VAL A 104 8.84 -4.59 -8.62
C VAL A 104 8.99 -3.51 -7.55
N PHE A 105 9.02 -3.89 -6.27
CA PHE A 105 9.23 -2.94 -5.17
C PHE A 105 10.57 -2.23 -5.27
N ALA A 106 11.64 -2.93 -5.68
CA ALA A 106 12.94 -2.30 -5.87
C ALA A 106 12.89 -1.20 -6.94
N ARG A 107 12.30 -1.49 -8.11
CA ARG A 107 12.13 -0.49 -9.18
C ARG A 107 11.23 0.67 -8.75
N ALA A 108 10.14 0.38 -8.03
CA ALA A 108 9.26 1.43 -7.51
C ALA A 108 9.97 2.32 -6.48
N LEU A 109 10.84 1.75 -5.63
CA LEU A 109 11.65 2.51 -4.68
C LEU A 109 12.72 3.36 -5.37
N GLU A 110 13.25 2.95 -6.52
CA GLU A 110 14.15 3.79 -7.33
C GLU A 110 13.44 5.05 -7.84
N ALA A 111 12.19 4.94 -8.29
CA ALA A 111 11.38 6.11 -8.67
C ALA A 111 11.13 7.03 -7.46
N VAL A 112 10.84 6.49 -6.28
CA VAL A 112 10.71 7.27 -5.05
C VAL A 112 12.03 7.94 -4.68
N ALA A 113 13.17 7.25 -4.81
CA ALA A 113 14.50 7.81 -4.57
C ALA A 113 14.77 9.01 -5.49
N LEU A 114 14.43 8.88 -6.78
CA LEU A 114 14.52 9.97 -7.75
C LEU A 114 13.62 11.15 -7.37
N ALA A 115 12.37 10.90 -6.96
CA ALA A 115 11.46 11.95 -6.52
C ALA A 115 12.00 12.68 -5.28
N ARG A 116 12.58 11.94 -4.33
CA ARG A 116 13.22 12.51 -3.13
C ARG A 116 14.44 13.35 -3.46
N GLN A 117 15.28 12.90 -4.42
CA GLN A 117 16.42 13.68 -4.91
C GLN A 117 15.97 15.00 -5.54
N ARG A 118 14.88 14.97 -6.32
CA ARG A 118 14.30 16.14 -6.97
C ARG A 118 13.42 16.99 -6.05
N ARG A 119 13.05 16.46 -4.88
CA ARG A 119 12.03 17.00 -3.98
C ARG A 119 10.69 17.29 -4.68
N SER A 120 10.35 16.50 -5.69
CA SER A 120 9.13 16.65 -6.48
C SER A 120 8.76 15.33 -7.15
N VAL A 121 7.46 15.14 -7.39
CA VAL A 121 6.90 14.03 -8.20
C VAL A 121 6.51 14.49 -9.61
N ASP A 122 6.84 15.73 -9.98
CA ASP A 122 6.48 16.29 -11.29
C ASP A 122 7.11 15.48 -12.42
N GLY A 123 6.25 15.06 -13.36
CA GLY A 123 6.65 14.19 -14.48
C GLY A 123 6.98 12.75 -14.09
N LEU A 124 6.76 12.35 -12.82
CA LEU A 124 6.95 10.97 -12.34
C LEU A 124 5.62 10.24 -12.10
N LEU A 125 4.55 10.96 -11.79
CA LEU A 125 3.22 10.35 -11.64
C LEU A 125 2.57 10.07 -13.00
N HIS A 126 1.94 8.90 -13.11
CA HIS A 126 1.19 8.46 -14.30
C HIS A 126 -0.31 8.78 -14.17
N LEU A 127 -0.80 8.85 -12.94
CA LEU A 127 -2.18 9.15 -12.58
C LEU A 127 -2.22 10.19 -11.47
N GLN A 128 -3.41 10.72 -11.18
CA GLN A 128 -3.62 11.57 -10.01
C GLN A 128 -3.14 10.85 -8.72
N PRO A 129 -2.57 11.59 -7.75
CA PRO A 129 -2.26 11.04 -6.44
C PRO A 129 -3.48 10.33 -5.84
N ILE A 130 -3.22 9.27 -5.07
CA ILE A 130 -4.30 8.54 -4.39
C ILE A 130 -5.06 9.53 -3.50
N GLN A 131 -6.38 9.54 -3.48
CA GLN A 131 -7.06 10.47 -2.59
C GLN A 131 -6.97 10.00 -1.13
N ARG A 132 -6.61 10.91 -0.22
CA ARG A 132 -6.70 10.60 1.21
C ARG A 132 -8.16 10.57 1.63
N TYR A 133 -8.56 9.51 2.34
CA TYR A 133 -9.93 9.37 2.83
C TYR A 133 -10.38 10.57 3.68
N ALA A 134 -9.48 11.16 4.49
CA ALA A 134 -9.76 12.36 5.26
C ALA A 134 -10.14 13.56 4.38
N ASP A 135 -9.45 13.76 3.25
CA ASP A 135 -9.70 14.87 2.35
C ASP A 135 -11.04 14.70 1.64
N VAL A 136 -11.34 13.46 1.22
CA VAL A 136 -12.64 13.09 0.63
C VAL A 136 -13.78 13.26 1.65
N TRP A 137 -13.57 12.82 2.89
CA TRP A 137 -14.55 12.94 3.97
C TRP A 137 -14.82 14.39 4.34
N SER A 138 -13.78 15.21 4.50
CA SER A 138 -13.90 16.64 4.78
C SER A 138 -14.61 17.39 3.65
N ALA A 139 -14.33 17.07 2.39
CA ALA A 139 -15.05 17.63 1.26
C ALA A 139 -16.54 17.24 1.32
N ARG A 140 -16.83 15.95 1.55
CA ARG A 140 -18.19 15.43 1.64
C ARG A 140 -19.00 16.03 2.80
N MET A 141 -18.38 16.25 3.96
CA MET A 141 -19.03 16.87 5.11
C MET A 141 -19.38 18.35 4.85
N LYS A 142 -18.50 19.09 4.17
CA LYS A 142 -18.79 20.47 3.76
C LYS A 142 -20.00 20.54 2.82
N THR A 143 -20.09 19.61 1.87
CA THR A 143 -21.25 19.51 0.96
C THR A 143 -22.52 19.20 1.72
N TYR A 144 -22.49 18.20 2.62
CA TYR A 144 -23.64 17.83 3.45
C TYR A 144 -24.14 18.99 4.33
N GLU A 145 -23.23 19.75 4.94
CA GLU A 145 -23.60 20.92 5.75
C GLU A 145 -24.19 22.06 4.92
N ALA A 146 -23.74 22.25 3.67
CA ALA A 146 -24.29 23.23 2.75
C ALA A 146 -25.72 22.85 2.34
N GLU A 147 -25.94 21.61 1.92
CA GLU A 147 -27.26 21.06 1.57
C GLU A 147 -28.23 21.16 2.75
N ARG A 148 -27.77 20.84 3.97
CA ARG A 148 -28.59 20.95 5.19
C ARG A 148 -28.95 22.40 5.54
N ARG A 149 -28.09 23.38 5.23
CA ARG A 149 -28.39 24.81 5.42
C ARG A 149 -29.36 25.34 4.38
N GLU A 150 -29.30 24.85 3.15
CA GLU A 150 -30.22 25.20 2.07
C GLU A 150 -31.62 24.65 2.36
N ALA A 151 -31.73 23.38 2.73
CA ALA A 151 -33.01 22.76 3.11
C ALA A 151 -33.65 23.35 4.39
N ALA A 152 -32.89 24.06 5.22
CA ALA A 152 -33.41 24.76 6.40
C ALA A 152 -33.87 26.21 6.10
N ARG A 153 -33.65 26.69 4.87
CA ARG A 153 -34.11 28.02 4.40
C ARG A 153 -35.41 27.94 3.59
N GLU A 154 -35.79 26.74 3.17
CA GLU A 154 -37.10 26.41 2.57
C GLU A 154 -38.12 26.05 3.66
#